data_AF-A0A7J8RM12-F1
#
_entry.id   AF-A0A7J8RM12-F1
#
_cell.length_a   1.000
_cell.length_b   1.000
_cell.length_c   1.000
_cell.angle_alpha   90.00
_cell.angle_beta   90.00
_cell.angle_gamma   90.00
#
_symmetry.space_group_name_H-M   'P 1'
#
loop_
_entity.id
_entity.type
_entity.pdbx_description
1 polymer ?
#
loop_
_entity_poly.entity_id
_entity_poly.type
_entity_poly.pdbx_seq_one_letter_code
_entity_poly.pdbx_strand_id
1 'polypeptide(L)'
;MSDIPTRVPPDSPLAPQCITNTRSKVYLSPRLWYLRVNIIEAQDLVVPGDKNRNPEVYVKAALGNVKLRTRVSADKSLNPRWNEDLMFVAVEPFYDHLVLTVVDKNNEEEIS
;
A
#
# COMPACT_ATOMS: atom_id res chain seq x y z
N MET A 1 -46.13 20.16 -15.87
CA MET A 1 -46.97 18.95 -15.92
C MET A 1 -46.06 17.79 -15.57
N SER A 2 -46.36 17.08 -14.48
CA SER A 2 -45.54 16.00 -13.93
C SER A 2 -45.66 14.73 -14.79
N ASP A 3 -44.54 14.21 -15.29
CA ASP A 3 -44.50 12.89 -15.93
C ASP A 3 -44.86 11.82 -14.89
N ILE A 4 -45.97 11.12 -15.12
CA ILE A 4 -46.44 10.01 -14.30
C ILE A 4 -45.67 8.76 -14.77
N PRO A 5 -44.92 8.06 -13.91
CA PRO A 5 -44.27 6.81 -14.29
C PRO A 5 -45.35 5.79 -14.66
N THR A 6 -45.42 5.42 -15.94
CA THR A 6 -46.39 4.42 -16.39
C THR A 6 -45.97 3.06 -15.85
N ARG A 7 -46.77 2.50 -14.92
CA ARG A 7 -46.52 1.18 -14.33
C ARG A 7 -46.65 0.13 -15.43
N VAL A 8 -45.53 -0.47 -15.81
CA VAL A 8 -45.48 -1.54 -16.82
C VAL A 8 -46.28 -2.75 -16.28
N PRO A 9 -47.24 -3.30 -17.04
CA PRO A 9 -48.02 -4.46 -16.61
C PRO A 9 -47.14 -5.71 -16.49
N PRO A 10 -47.48 -6.64 -15.57
CA PRO A 10 -46.67 -7.82 -15.25
C PRO A 10 -46.43 -8.76 -16.44
N ASP A 11 -47.34 -8.75 -17.42
CA ASP A 11 -47.31 -9.64 -18.61
C ASP A 11 -46.56 -9.04 -19.81
N SER A 12 -45.83 -7.93 -19.62
CA SER A 12 -45.03 -7.35 -20.69
C SER A 12 -43.95 -8.34 -21.17
N PRO A 13 -43.79 -8.61 -22.47
CA PRO A 13 -42.72 -9.48 -23.00
C PRO A 13 -41.31 -8.90 -22.78
N LEU A 14 -41.21 -7.67 -22.26
CA LEU A 14 -39.97 -7.04 -21.79
C LEU A 14 -39.67 -7.35 -20.31
N ALA A 15 -40.65 -7.87 -19.54
CA ALA A 15 -40.47 -8.27 -18.14
C ALA A 15 -39.38 -9.34 -17.91
N PRO A 16 -39.18 -10.35 -18.78
CA PRO A 16 -38.11 -11.33 -18.61
C PRO A 16 -36.71 -10.71 -18.76
N GLN A 17 -36.60 -9.59 -19.48
CA GLN A 17 -35.32 -8.96 -19.81
C GLN A 17 -34.79 -8.08 -18.67
N CYS A 18 -35.68 -7.68 -17.75
CA CYS A 18 -35.32 -6.89 -16.56
C CYS A 18 -34.76 -7.74 -15.41
N ILE A 19 -34.94 -9.07 -15.43
CA ILE A 19 -34.52 -9.98 -14.35
C ILE A 19 -33.16 -10.65 -14.65
N THR A 20 -32.55 -10.37 -15.81
CA THR A 20 -31.30 -11.01 -16.22
C THR A 20 -30.07 -10.63 -15.38
N ASN A 21 -30.19 -9.66 -14.46
CA ASN A 21 -29.09 -9.20 -13.61
C ASN A 21 -29.38 -9.30 -12.10
N THR A 22 -30.20 -10.27 -11.68
CA THR A 22 -30.43 -10.58 -10.25
C THR A 22 -29.48 -11.66 -9.71
N ARG A 23 -28.40 -12.00 -10.44
CA ARG A 23 -27.42 -12.96 -9.94
C ARG A 23 -26.72 -12.36 -8.72
N SER A 24 -26.86 -13.01 -7.58
CA SER A 24 -26.12 -12.69 -6.37
C SER A 24 -24.63 -12.61 -6.69
N LYS A 25 -24.03 -11.42 -6.58
CA LYS A 25 -22.57 -11.29 -6.56
C LYS A 25 -22.10 -11.92 -5.26
N VAL A 26 -21.34 -13.00 -5.36
CA VAL A 26 -20.64 -13.56 -4.19
C VAL A 26 -19.50 -12.59 -3.87
N TYR A 27 -19.70 -11.76 -2.86
CA TYR A 27 -18.64 -10.97 -2.28
C TYR A 27 -17.86 -11.90 -1.33
N LEU A 28 -16.71 -12.38 -1.76
CA LEU A 28 -15.79 -13.03 -0.85
C LEU A 28 -15.24 -11.94 0.07
N SER A 29 -15.52 -11.99 1.37
CA SER A 29 -14.91 -11.09 2.35
C SER A 29 -13.44 -11.50 2.51
N PRO A 30 -12.46 -10.71 2.01
CA PRO A 30 -11.06 -11.07 2.16
C PRO A 30 -10.69 -11.13 3.64
N ARG A 31 -9.87 -12.11 4.03
CA ARG A 31 -9.30 -12.14 5.37
C ARG A 31 -8.15 -11.14 5.43
N LEU A 32 -8.24 -10.21 6.37
CA LEU A 32 -7.24 -9.17 6.57
C LEU A 32 -6.32 -9.52 7.74
N TRP A 33 -5.07 -9.13 7.62
CA TRP A 33 -4.01 -9.36 8.59
C TRP A 33 -3.24 -8.08 8.84
N TYR A 34 -2.80 -7.88 10.09
CA TYR A 34 -1.87 -6.80 10.42
C TYR A 34 -0.44 -7.34 10.40
N LEU A 35 0.40 -6.71 9.58
CA LEU A 35 1.83 -6.98 9.53
C LEU A 35 2.56 -5.81 10.18
N ARG A 36 3.18 -6.05 11.35
CA ARG A 36 4.04 -5.08 12.01
C ARG A 36 5.49 -5.33 11.61
N VAL A 37 6.12 -4.32 11.03
CA VAL A 37 7.52 -4.33 10.60
C VAL A 37 8.30 -3.42 11.54
N ASN A 38 9.15 -4.00 12.38
CA ASN A 38 10.03 -3.25 13.27
C ASN A 38 11.37 -2.99 12.57
N ILE A 39 11.67 -1.73 12.29
CA ILE A 39 12.91 -1.30 11.63
C ILE A 39 13.84 -0.79 12.70
N ILE A 40 14.86 -1.60 13.03
CA ILE A 40 15.76 -1.36 14.17
C ILE A 40 16.94 -0.50 13.74
N GLU A 41 17.81 -1.07 12.91
CA GLU A 41 19.08 -0.46 12.49
C GLU A 41 19.56 -1.06 11.17
N ALA A 42 20.53 -0.38 10.54
CA ALA A 42 21.35 -0.93 9.48
C ALA A 42 22.82 -0.82 9.90
N GLN A 43 23.68 -1.62 9.27
CA GLN A 43 25.10 -1.66 9.58
C GLN A 43 25.94 -1.51 8.31
N ASP A 44 27.08 -0.85 8.46
CA ASP A 44 28.11 -0.68 7.43
C ASP A 44 27.57 -0.18 6.09
N LEU A 45 26.66 0.80 6.13
CA LEU A 45 26.11 1.39 4.92
C LEU A 45 27.19 2.07 4.08
N VAL A 46 27.16 1.82 2.77
CA VAL A 46 28.02 2.52 1.80
C VAL A 46 27.15 3.56 1.09
N VAL A 47 27.34 4.83 1.42
CA VAL A 47 26.62 5.93 0.76
C VAL A 47 27.46 6.48 -0.40
N PRO A 48 26.96 6.41 -1.64
CA PRO A 48 27.64 6.99 -2.80
C PRO A 48 27.71 8.52 -2.68
N GLY A 49 28.88 9.12 -2.96
CA GLY A 49 29.07 10.57 -2.95
C GLY A 49 30.19 11.04 -2.03
N ASP A 50 30.12 12.31 -1.59
CA ASP A 50 31.14 12.92 -0.75
C ASP A 50 31.26 12.21 0.60
N LYS A 51 32.40 11.55 0.81
CA LYS A 51 32.76 10.84 2.05
C LYS A 51 32.71 11.70 3.32
N ASN A 52 32.65 13.02 3.17
CA ASN A 52 32.64 13.97 4.28
C ASN A 52 31.23 14.44 4.67
N ARG A 53 30.17 13.96 4.00
CA ARG A 53 28.79 14.30 4.35
C ARG A 53 28.23 13.28 5.34
N ASN A 54 27.44 13.80 6.29
CA ASN A 54 26.60 12.95 7.10
C ASN A 54 25.49 12.28 6.25
N PRO A 55 25.31 10.96 6.31
CA PRO A 55 24.18 10.28 5.69
C PRO A 55 22.86 10.75 6.30
N GLU A 56 21.88 11.07 5.44
CA GLU A 56 20.50 11.33 5.85
C GLU A 56 19.62 10.20 5.31
N VAL A 57 19.62 9.07 6.01
CA VAL A 57 19.00 7.84 5.52
C VAL A 57 17.69 7.51 6.23
N TYR A 58 16.76 6.94 5.48
CA TYR A 58 15.52 6.35 6.00
C TYR A 58 15.19 5.08 5.23
N VAL A 59 14.27 4.27 5.77
CA VAL A 59 13.84 3.03 5.11
C VAL A 59 12.44 3.22 4.54
N LYS A 60 12.28 2.93 3.24
CA LYS A 60 10.98 2.73 2.60
C LYS A 60 10.62 1.25 2.71
N ALA A 61 9.40 0.97 3.15
CA ALA A 61 8.81 -0.36 3.16
C ALA A 61 7.62 -0.37 2.20
N ALA A 62 7.58 -1.31 1.27
CA ALA A 62 6.51 -1.46 0.31
C ALA A 62 5.89 -2.85 0.43
N LEU A 63 4.56 -2.91 0.52
CA LEU A 63 3.77 -4.13 0.44
C LEU A 63 2.67 -3.90 -0.60
N GLY A 64 2.82 -4.50 -1.78
CA GLY A 64 1.94 -4.25 -2.91
C GLY A 64 1.94 -2.77 -3.32
N ASN A 65 0.78 -2.14 -3.28
CA ASN A 65 0.60 -0.71 -3.56
C ASN A 65 0.78 0.21 -2.35
N VAL A 66 0.89 -0.34 -1.13
CA VAL A 66 1.06 0.44 0.09
C VAL A 66 2.55 0.64 0.33
N LYS A 67 2.95 1.91 0.49
CA LYS A 67 4.33 2.31 0.80
C LYS A 67 4.33 3.13 2.08
N LEU A 68 5.10 2.71 3.06
CA LEU A 68 5.37 3.44 4.30
C LEU A 68 6.86 3.74 4.39
N ARG A 69 7.24 4.71 5.22
CA ARG A 69 8.65 4.99 5.49
C ARG A 69 8.89 5.34 6.94
N THR A 70 10.09 5.07 7.42
CA THR A 70 10.57 5.58 8.70
C THR A 70 10.89 7.06 8.61
N ARG A 71 11.16 7.66 9.77
CA ARG A 71 11.86 8.93 9.86
C ARG A 71 13.29 8.79 9.33
N VAL A 72 13.93 9.91 9.03
CA VAL A 72 15.39 9.95 8.82
C VAL A 72 16.05 9.55 10.14
N SER A 73 17.09 8.71 10.07
CA SER A 73 17.81 8.28 11.27
C SER A 73 18.38 9.49 12.00
N ALA A 74 18.23 9.49 13.32
CA ALA A 74 18.89 10.48 14.17
C ALA A 74 20.40 10.23 14.25
N ASP A 75 20.83 8.98 14.05
CA ASP A 75 22.24 8.62 13.96
C ASP A 75 22.74 8.91 12.54
N LYS A 76 23.71 9.83 12.47
CA LYS A 76 24.35 10.29 11.24
C LYS A 76 25.62 9.50 10.92
N SER A 77 25.77 8.31 11.48
CA SER A 77 26.84 7.37 11.15
C SER A 77 26.45 6.43 10.01
N LEU A 78 27.37 5.56 9.60
CA LEU A 78 27.09 4.48 8.65
C LEU A 78 26.31 3.32 9.28
N ASN A 79 25.97 3.42 10.57
CA ASN A 79 25.20 2.45 11.34
C ASN A 79 23.90 3.10 11.86
N PRO A 80 23.02 3.60 10.97
CA PRO A 80 21.82 4.32 11.37
C PRO A 80 20.88 3.46 12.19
N ARG A 81 20.19 4.11 13.13
CA ARG A 81 19.17 3.50 13.99
C ARG A 81 17.84 4.24 13.86
N TRP A 82 16.75 3.48 13.84
CA TRP A 82 15.38 4.01 13.78
C TRP A 82 14.55 3.54 14.95
N ASN A 83 14.56 2.23 15.21
CA ASN A 83 13.68 1.58 16.18
C ASN A 83 12.22 2.03 16.03
N GLU A 84 11.70 1.94 14.80
CA GLU A 84 10.38 2.42 14.40
C GLU A 84 9.53 1.28 13.84
N ASP A 85 8.25 1.23 14.22
CA ASP A 85 7.29 0.26 13.71
C ASP A 85 6.50 0.83 12.54
N LEU A 86 6.45 0.08 11.43
CA LEU A 86 5.53 0.32 10.32
C LEU A 86 4.45 -0.77 10.32
N MET A 87 3.18 -0.37 10.19
CA MET A 87 2.04 -1.29 10.19
C MET A 87 1.36 -1.33 8.82
N PHE A 88 1.27 -2.53 8.25
CA PHE A 88 0.56 -2.78 7.00
C PHE A 88 -0.70 -3.62 7.25
N VAL A 89 -1.69 -3.45 6.37
CA VAL A 89 -2.82 -4.36 6.25
C VAL A 89 -2.58 -5.26 5.04
N ALA A 90 -2.46 -6.56 5.27
CA ALA A 90 -2.25 -7.57 4.25
C ALA A 90 -3.55 -8.36 4.03
N VAL A 91 -3.84 -8.70 2.78
CA VAL A 91 -4.97 -9.54 2.40
C VAL A 91 -4.49 -10.98 2.18
N GLU A 92 -5.20 -11.95 2.74
CA GLU A 92 -5.01 -13.36 2.37
C GLU A 92 -5.77 -13.66 1.06
N PRO A 93 -5.17 -14.40 0.12
CA PRO A 93 -3.81 -14.97 0.14
C PRO A 93 -2.69 -13.92 -0.09
N PHE A 94 -1.56 -14.10 0.61
CA PHE A 94 -0.43 -13.16 0.57
C PHE A 94 0.41 -13.35 -0.71
N TYR A 95 0.10 -12.57 -1.75
CA TYR A 95 0.87 -12.57 -2.99
C TYR A 95 1.95 -11.49 -3.03
N ASP A 96 1.74 -10.39 -2.31
CA ASP A 96 2.66 -9.26 -2.29
C ASP A 96 3.86 -9.53 -1.39
N HIS A 97 5.06 -9.20 -1.88
CA HIS A 97 6.28 -9.24 -1.10
C HIS A 97 6.48 -7.93 -0.33
N LEU A 98 6.95 -8.03 0.92
CA LEU A 98 7.47 -6.88 1.65
C LEU A 98 8.86 -6.54 1.11
N VAL A 99 9.00 -5.37 0.50
CA VAL A 99 10.27 -4.85 0.00
C VAL A 99 10.74 -3.73 0.91
N LEU A 100 11.96 -3.83 1.43
CA LEU A 100 12.62 -2.79 2.21
C LEU A 100 13.71 -2.14 1.36
N THR A 101 13.78 -0.82 1.39
CA THR A 101 14.78 -0.04 0.64
C THR A 101 15.33 1.06 1.54
N VAL A 102 16.65 1.05 1.74
CA VAL A 102 17.34 2.15 2.40
C VAL A 102 17.55 3.26 1.37
N VAL A 103 17.10 4.46 1.71
CA VAL A 103 17.14 5.63 0.83
C VAL A 103 17.95 6.72 1.49
N ASP A 104 18.92 7.27 0.76
CA ASP A 104 19.58 8.53 1.12
C ASP A 104 18.70 9.68 0.64
N LYS A 105 18.18 10.47 1.59
CA LYS A 105 17.29 11.60 1.34
C LYS A 105 17.86 12.62 0.37
N ASN A 106 19.17 12.77 0.35
CA ASN A 106 19.83 13.74 -0.52
C ASN A 106 20.06 13.22 -1.95
N ASN A 107 19.85 11.93 -2.18
CA ASN A 107 19.98 11.29 -3.49
C ASN A 107 18.66 10.63 -3.91
N GLU A 108 17.53 11.23 -3.52
CA GLU A 108 16.20 10.82 -3.98
C GLU A 108 16.03 11.15 -5.47
N GLU A 109 16.69 10.39 -6.35
CA GLU A 109 16.27 10.31 -7.73
C GLU A 109 14.95 9.53 -7.77
N GLU A 110 13.86 10.27 -7.86
CA GLU A 110 12.53 9.71 -8.12
C GLU A 110 12.51 9.20 -9.57
N ILE A 111 12.86 7.93 -9.78
CA ILE A 111 12.67 7.29 -11.08
C ILE A 111 11.14 7.16 -11.28
N SER A 112 10.61 8.04 -12.14
CA SER A 112 9.23 8.01 -12.67
C SER A 112 9.05 6.85 -13.64
#